data_AF-A0A535FL67-F1
#
_entry.id   AF-A0A535FL67-F1
#
_cell.length_a   1.000
_cell.length_b   1.000
_cell.length_c   1.000
_cell.angle_alpha   90.00
_cell.angle_beta   90.00
_cell.angle_gamma   90.00
#
_symmetry.space_group_name_H-M   'P 1'
#
loop_
_entity.id
_entity.type
_entity.pdbx_description
1 polymer ?
#
loop_
_entity_poly.entity_id
_entity_poly.type
_entity_poly.pdbx_seq_one_letter_code
_entity_poly.pdbx_strand_id
1 'polypeptide(L)'
;MRGLAALFDNHHWQPQLVERLATGESQPALTSSPQTVPIAFAPYVLEQYAEVPGILIRQSPSINVLIDDFYARSEWRDAMEGVRNPVRKVLQAQRDRCKRKADLLQQELESLREAEQYRLQAELLLTYQQQISQGQTTVTLQNFFEGDSELDAPAITFSIDPRFDAVGNANRLFNKYHKLRRAAALLPAQIEQNATELATIEQLLADLMLADTPAEVALVKAEVQSAGYMRGSGALSSKEKKLQKTPKKGKSGKPLKGKPVPPGGGVPLHLRSRDGFTILVGKNSRQNEEVTFHQATANDIWLHARGVPGAHVIIKAAGRDIPASTIEQAAGIAAYYSQSRGSTTTPVDYTLQRHVRHMKGGGPGMVIYERERTVNVAPENPQP
;
A
#
# COMPACT_ATOMS: atom_id res chain seq x y z
N MET A 1 -44.35 -24.71 20.30
CA MET A 1 -43.34 -25.57 20.97
C MET A 1 -43.59 -27.09 20.78
N ARG A 2 -44.27 -27.53 19.70
CA ARG A 2 -44.59 -28.96 19.44
C ARG A 2 -44.13 -29.48 18.06
N GLY A 3 -43.22 -28.78 17.37
CA GLY A 3 -42.76 -29.17 16.03
C GLY A 3 -41.40 -29.88 15.97
N LEU A 4 -40.51 -29.62 16.94
CA LEU A 4 -39.13 -30.12 16.87
C LEU A 4 -38.98 -31.60 17.24
N ALA A 5 -39.79 -32.10 18.17
CA ALA A 5 -39.73 -33.49 18.60
C ALA A 5 -40.28 -34.48 17.53
N ALA A 6 -41.20 -34.03 16.67
CA ALA A 6 -41.85 -34.86 15.65
C ALA A 6 -41.00 -35.04 14.36
N LEU A 7 -39.89 -34.29 14.22
CA LEU A 7 -38.98 -34.43 13.07
C LEU A 7 -38.15 -35.71 13.14
N PHE A 8 -37.89 -36.21 14.36
CA PHE A 8 -37.17 -37.47 14.57
C PHE A 8 -37.96 -38.66 14.01
N ASP A 9 -39.27 -38.71 14.30
CA ASP A 9 -40.16 -39.82 13.94
C ASP A 9 -40.55 -39.82 12.46
N ASN A 10 -40.59 -38.66 11.81
CA ASN A 10 -41.05 -38.53 10.41
C ASN A 10 -39.92 -38.50 9.38
N HIS A 11 -38.64 -38.46 9.80
CA HIS A 11 -37.47 -38.38 8.92
C HIS A 11 -37.48 -37.22 7.88
N HIS A 12 -38.26 -36.16 8.10
CA HIS A 12 -38.31 -34.98 7.22
C HIS A 12 -37.18 -33.99 7.55
N TRP A 13 -35.94 -34.48 7.52
CA TRP A 13 -34.75 -33.64 7.68
C TRP A 13 -34.61 -32.77 6.43
N GLN A 14 -34.62 -31.45 6.60
CA GLN A 14 -34.32 -30.49 5.54
C GLN A 14 -33.15 -29.63 6.01
N PRO A 15 -31.91 -30.14 5.91
CA PRO A 15 -30.73 -29.42 6.36
C PRO A 15 -30.56 -28.13 5.55
N GLN A 16 -30.54 -26.99 6.23
CA GLN A 16 -30.36 -25.67 5.62
C GLN A 16 -29.12 -24.96 6.19
N LEU A 17 -28.32 -24.40 5.29
CA LEU A 17 -27.29 -23.40 5.59
C LEU A 17 -27.86 -22.01 5.34
N VAL A 18 -27.67 -21.12 6.31
CA VAL A 18 -28.02 -19.71 6.19
C VAL A 18 -26.75 -18.90 6.04
N GLU A 19 -26.70 -18.16 4.95
CA GLU A 19 -25.54 -17.43 4.49
C GLU A 19 -25.90 -15.95 4.38
N ARG A 20 -25.18 -15.06 5.07
CA ARG A 20 -25.32 -13.62 4.83
C ARG A 20 -24.51 -13.27 3.61
N LEU A 21 -25.11 -12.53 2.68
CA LEU A 21 -24.35 -11.67 1.79
C LEU A 21 -23.49 -10.75 2.66
N ALA A 22 -22.19 -10.69 2.42
CA ALA A 22 -21.33 -9.74 3.10
C ALA A 22 -21.76 -8.30 2.76
N THR A 23 -22.69 -7.73 3.52
CA THR A 23 -23.08 -6.33 3.42
C THR A 23 -21.96 -5.50 4.05
N GLY A 24 -20.97 -5.15 3.24
CA GLY A 24 -20.24 -3.91 3.48
C GLY A 24 -20.98 -2.81 2.74
N GLU A 25 -21.13 -1.63 3.36
CA GLU A 25 -21.38 -0.34 2.69
C GLU A 25 -20.25 0.06 1.71
N SER A 26 -19.53 -0.92 1.20
CA SER A 26 -18.42 -0.84 0.25
C SER A 26 -18.31 -2.20 -0.45
N GLN A 27 -19.43 -2.70 -0.99
CA GLN A 27 -19.40 -3.76 -2.00
C GLN A 27 -20.43 -3.48 -3.09
N PRO A 28 -19.98 -3.32 -4.32
CA PRO A 28 -20.80 -3.29 -5.51
C PRO A 28 -20.92 -4.67 -6.12
N ALA A 29 -22.12 -4.88 -6.66
CA ALA A 29 -22.52 -6.09 -7.35
C ALA A 29 -21.50 -6.49 -8.41
N LEU A 30 -21.09 -7.76 -8.36
CA LEU A 30 -20.69 -8.66 -9.46
C LEU A 30 -19.46 -9.52 -9.10
N THR A 31 -19.58 -10.31 -8.02
CA THR A 31 -19.00 -11.66 -8.04
C THR A 31 -20.13 -12.62 -8.39
N SER A 32 -19.95 -13.45 -9.43
CA SER A 32 -20.92 -14.48 -9.86
C SER A 32 -21.18 -15.56 -8.81
N SER A 33 -20.54 -15.48 -7.65
CA SER A 33 -21.01 -16.04 -6.41
C SER A 33 -20.81 -15.00 -5.32
N PRO A 34 -21.87 -14.59 -4.60
CA PRO A 34 -21.70 -13.64 -3.52
C PRO A 34 -20.77 -14.21 -2.45
N GLN A 35 -19.86 -13.38 -1.92
CA GLN A 35 -19.10 -13.77 -0.73
C GLN A 35 -20.08 -13.91 0.44
N THR A 36 -20.45 -15.15 0.71
CA THR A 36 -21.36 -15.49 1.79
C THR A 36 -20.60 -15.75 3.07
N VAL A 37 -21.14 -15.26 4.17
CA VAL A 37 -20.71 -15.64 5.52
C VAL A 37 -21.75 -16.60 6.08
N PRO A 38 -21.40 -17.87 6.36
CA PRO A 38 -22.33 -18.76 7.02
C PRO A 38 -22.63 -18.18 8.42
N ILE A 39 -23.92 -17.98 8.72
CA ILE A 39 -24.40 -17.37 9.99
C ILE A 39 -25.02 -18.43 10.90
N ALA A 40 -25.78 -19.34 10.29
CA ALA A 40 -26.52 -20.36 11.01
C ALA A 40 -26.70 -21.59 10.13
N PHE A 41 -26.89 -22.74 10.75
CA PHE A 41 -27.34 -23.95 10.10
C PHE A 41 -28.35 -24.65 11.01
N ALA A 42 -29.27 -25.42 10.42
CA ALA A 42 -30.15 -26.28 11.18
C ALA A 42 -30.54 -27.51 10.38
N PRO A 43 -30.92 -28.61 11.06
CA PRO A 43 -31.47 -29.80 10.41
C PRO A 43 -32.90 -29.63 9.88
N TYR A 44 -33.52 -28.47 10.12
CA TYR A 44 -34.89 -28.13 9.75
C TYR A 44 -34.94 -26.75 9.10
N VAL A 45 -36.11 -26.43 8.53
CA VAL A 45 -36.33 -25.15 7.84
C VAL A 45 -36.19 -23.98 8.80
N LEU A 46 -35.33 -23.02 8.44
CA LEU A 46 -35.07 -21.82 9.23
C LEU A 46 -35.95 -20.66 8.76
N GLU A 47 -37.25 -20.73 9.06
CA GLU A 47 -38.26 -19.73 8.67
C GLU A 47 -37.91 -18.31 9.14
N GLN A 48 -37.23 -18.19 10.28
CA GLN A 48 -36.78 -16.89 10.83
C GLN A 48 -35.84 -16.10 9.92
N TYR A 49 -35.25 -16.74 8.89
CA TYR A 49 -34.36 -16.11 7.93
C TYR A 49 -34.96 -16.01 6.52
N ALA A 50 -36.18 -16.51 6.30
CA ALA A 50 -36.80 -16.58 4.97
C ALA A 50 -37.09 -15.18 4.38
N GLU A 51 -37.40 -14.20 5.23
CA GLU A 51 -37.77 -12.84 4.83
C GLU A 51 -36.67 -11.80 5.12
N VAL A 52 -35.49 -12.24 5.56
CA VAL A 52 -34.41 -11.32 5.92
C VAL A 52 -33.65 -10.90 4.65
N PRO A 53 -33.63 -9.60 4.30
CA PRO A 53 -32.92 -9.13 3.12
C PRO A 53 -31.40 -9.35 3.27
N GLY A 54 -30.75 -9.78 2.19
CA GLY A 54 -29.31 -10.07 2.19
C GLY A 54 -28.94 -11.45 2.74
N ILE A 55 -29.89 -12.36 2.92
CA ILE A 55 -29.65 -13.74 3.33
C ILE A 55 -29.93 -14.71 2.17
N LEU A 56 -29.03 -15.68 1.99
CA LEU A 56 -29.17 -16.82 1.12
C LEU A 56 -29.38 -18.09 1.95
N ILE A 57 -30.37 -18.88 1.57
CA ILE A 57 -30.65 -20.18 2.19
C ILE A 57 -30.27 -21.25 1.19
N ARG A 58 -29.30 -22.09 1.56
CA ARG A 58 -28.85 -23.20 0.73
C ARG A 58 -29.23 -24.53 1.37
N GLN A 59 -29.92 -25.37 0.62
CA GLN A 59 -30.18 -26.74 1.05
C GLN A 59 -28.94 -27.61 0.88
N SER A 60 -28.76 -28.55 1.79
CA SER A 60 -27.63 -29.48 1.78
C SER A 60 -28.10 -30.93 1.81
N PRO A 61 -27.38 -31.87 1.16
CA PRO A 61 -27.72 -33.29 1.13
C PRO A 61 -27.76 -33.94 2.53
N SER A 62 -27.00 -33.40 3.50
CA SER A 62 -27.02 -33.90 4.87
C SER A 62 -26.59 -32.82 5.88
N ILE A 63 -26.95 -33.03 7.15
CA ILE A 63 -26.51 -32.20 8.26
C ILE A 63 -24.99 -32.29 8.47
N ASN A 64 -24.37 -33.43 8.16
CA ASN A 64 -22.92 -33.60 8.27
C ASN A 64 -22.19 -32.71 7.24
N VAL A 65 -22.67 -32.66 6.00
CA VAL A 65 -22.13 -31.77 4.96
C VAL A 65 -22.28 -30.30 5.35
N LEU A 66 -23.35 -29.94 6.08
CA LEU A 66 -23.52 -28.58 6.62
C LEU A 66 -22.53 -28.25 7.72
N ILE A 67 -22.36 -29.15 8.67
CA ILE A 67 -21.41 -28.97 9.79
C ILE A 67 -20.00 -28.87 9.21
N ASP A 68 -19.64 -29.77 8.30
CA ASP A 68 -18.35 -29.75 7.60
C ASP A 68 -18.15 -28.42 6.86
N ASP A 69 -19.12 -27.96 6.06
CA ASP A 69 -18.97 -26.72 5.28
C ASP A 69 -19.02 -25.44 6.17
N PHE A 70 -19.86 -25.43 7.20
CA PHE A 70 -19.98 -24.31 8.15
C PHE A 70 -18.69 -24.14 8.97
N TYR A 71 -18.26 -25.22 9.63
CA TYR A 71 -17.06 -25.18 10.47
C TYR A 71 -15.80 -25.14 9.62
N ALA A 72 -15.69 -25.84 8.49
CA ALA A 72 -14.52 -25.70 7.62
C ALA A 72 -14.33 -24.26 7.14
N ARG A 73 -15.40 -23.52 6.80
CA ARG A 73 -15.27 -22.11 6.39
C ARG A 73 -15.04 -21.15 7.56
N SER A 74 -15.75 -21.33 8.69
CA SER A 74 -15.61 -20.47 9.86
C SER A 74 -14.29 -20.69 10.57
N GLU A 75 -13.94 -21.94 10.87
CA GLU A 75 -12.66 -22.31 11.50
C GLU A 75 -11.48 -21.96 10.60
N TRP A 76 -11.59 -22.12 9.27
CA TRP A 76 -10.54 -21.68 8.36
C TRP A 76 -10.35 -20.16 8.41
N ARG A 77 -11.44 -19.38 8.44
CA ARG A 77 -11.35 -17.92 8.54
C ARG A 77 -10.73 -17.50 9.87
N ASP A 78 -11.18 -18.07 10.98
CA ASP A 78 -10.67 -17.75 12.32
C ASP A 78 -9.22 -18.20 12.48
N ALA A 79 -8.85 -19.37 11.94
CA ALA A 79 -7.47 -19.84 11.89
C ALA A 79 -6.59 -18.93 11.03
N MET A 80 -7.06 -18.53 9.85
CA MET A 80 -6.36 -17.56 8.98
C MET A 80 -6.16 -16.24 9.70
N GLU A 81 -7.18 -15.71 10.37
CA GLU A 81 -7.02 -14.49 11.12
C GLU A 81 -6.14 -14.64 12.36
N GLY A 82 -6.12 -15.80 13.01
CA GLY A 82 -5.15 -16.14 14.04
C GLY A 82 -3.70 -16.04 13.55
N VAL A 83 -3.43 -16.48 12.31
CA VAL A 83 -2.09 -16.41 11.70
C VAL A 83 -1.75 -15.01 11.17
N ARG A 84 -2.71 -14.28 10.58
CA ARG A 84 -2.51 -12.94 10.01
C ARG A 84 -2.40 -11.85 11.08
N ASN A 85 -3.21 -11.92 12.14
CA ASN A 85 -3.33 -10.86 13.14
C ASN A 85 -2.01 -10.43 13.79
N PRO A 86 -1.11 -11.33 14.22
CA PRO A 86 0.16 -10.93 14.81
C PRO A 86 1.02 -10.11 13.84
N VAL A 87 1.09 -10.51 12.56
CA VAL A 87 1.84 -9.80 11.52
C VAL A 87 1.18 -8.45 11.22
N ARG A 88 -0.15 -8.42 11.11
CA ARG A 88 -0.94 -7.21 10.88
C ARG A 88 -0.71 -6.16 11.96
N LYS A 89 -0.77 -6.55 13.24
CA LYS A 89 -0.56 -5.63 14.38
C LYS A 89 0.81 -4.96 14.34
N VAL A 90 1.86 -5.72 14.02
CA VAL A 90 3.22 -5.18 13.89
C VAL A 90 3.29 -4.16 12.76
N LEU A 91 2.76 -4.49 11.59
CA LEU A 91 2.77 -3.59 10.43
C LEU A 91 1.92 -2.34 10.67
N GLN A 92 0.74 -2.46 11.28
CA GLN A 92 -0.11 -1.32 11.63
C GLN A 92 0.59 -0.36 12.61
N ALA A 93 1.26 -0.89 13.64
CA ALA A 93 2.01 -0.06 14.57
C ALA A 93 3.16 0.72 13.88
N GLN A 94 3.86 0.10 12.92
CA GLN A 94 4.90 0.78 12.14
C GLN A 94 4.31 1.81 11.17
N ARG A 95 3.19 1.49 10.50
CA ARG A 95 2.46 2.43 9.65
C ARG A 95 2.08 3.68 10.42
N ASP A 96 1.48 3.53 11.59
CA ASP A 96 1.01 4.64 12.42
C ASP A 96 2.19 5.44 12.99
N ARG A 97 3.37 4.83 13.14
CA ARG A 97 4.62 5.55 13.46
C ARG A 97 5.11 6.38 12.28
N CYS A 98 5.10 5.83 11.06
CA CYS A 98 5.52 6.54 9.85
C CYS A 98 4.58 7.72 9.53
N LYS A 99 3.27 7.55 9.74
CA LYS A 99 2.27 8.63 9.60
C LYS A 99 2.53 9.78 10.57
N ARG A 100 2.70 9.47 11.87
CA ARG A 100 3.05 10.51 12.88
C ARG A 100 4.37 11.22 12.55
N LYS A 101 5.36 10.50 12.03
CA LYS A 101 6.62 11.10 11.58
C LYS A 101 6.42 12.01 10.36
N ALA A 102 5.56 11.63 9.41
CA ALA A 102 5.22 12.47 8.27
C ALA A 102 4.58 13.78 8.72
N ASP A 103 3.63 13.72 9.66
CA ASP A 103 2.96 14.91 10.21
C ASP A 103 3.96 15.87 10.86
N LEU A 104 4.91 15.35 11.65
CA LEU A 104 5.97 16.16 12.26
C LEU A 104 6.89 16.79 11.22
N LEU A 105 7.34 16.03 10.21
CA LEU A 105 8.19 16.55 9.13
C LEU A 105 7.45 17.62 8.31
N GLN A 106 6.14 17.47 8.13
CA GLN A 106 5.33 18.45 7.41
C GLN A 106 5.12 19.74 8.23
N GLN A 107 4.97 19.64 9.55
CA GLN A 107 4.97 20.80 10.45
C GLN A 107 6.32 21.53 10.44
N GLU A 108 7.43 20.79 10.44
CA GLU A 108 8.77 21.36 10.30
C GLU A 108 8.94 22.07 8.95
N LEU A 109 8.35 21.55 7.86
CA LEU A 109 8.35 22.21 6.56
C LEU A 109 7.51 23.50 6.55
N GLU A 110 6.37 23.52 7.25
CA GLU A 110 5.58 24.75 7.41
C GLU A 110 6.35 25.82 8.17
N SER A 111 7.13 25.44 9.19
CA SER A 111 8.01 26.36 9.92
C SER A 111 9.09 27.01 9.03
N LEU A 112 9.35 26.47 7.84
CA LEU A 112 10.22 27.13 6.86
C LEU A 112 9.56 28.29 6.14
N ARG A 113 8.24 28.28 6.00
CA ARG A 113 7.54 29.46 5.48
C ARG A 113 7.70 30.64 6.44
N GLU A 114 7.69 30.38 7.75
CA GLU A 114 8.06 31.39 8.76
C GLU A 114 9.53 31.83 8.62
N ALA A 115 10.44 30.93 8.19
CA ALA A 115 11.83 31.30 7.95
C ALA A 115 11.98 32.31 6.80
N GLU A 116 11.20 32.18 5.72
CA GLU A 116 11.18 33.16 4.63
C GLU A 116 10.65 34.52 5.10
N GLN A 117 9.73 34.56 6.08
CA GLN A 117 9.31 35.84 6.70
C GLN A 117 10.48 36.53 7.42
N TYR A 118 11.34 35.78 8.13
CA TYR A 118 12.53 36.38 8.76
C TYR A 118 13.50 36.95 7.73
N ARG A 119 13.62 36.31 6.56
CA ARG A 119 14.43 36.82 5.46
C ARG A 119 13.85 38.13 4.92
N LEU A 120 12.56 38.15 4.62
CA LEU A 120 11.85 39.35 4.14
C LEU A 120 12.00 40.52 5.13
N GLN A 121 11.75 40.26 6.41
CA GLN A 121 11.92 41.26 7.47
C GLN A 121 13.36 41.79 7.53
N ALA A 122 14.36 40.93 7.41
CA ALA A 122 15.77 41.34 7.42
C ALA A 122 16.12 42.21 6.19
N GLU A 123 15.63 41.85 5.00
CA GLU A 123 15.81 42.63 3.78
C GLU A 123 15.13 44.01 3.87
N LEU A 124 13.92 44.08 4.45
CA LEU A 124 13.21 45.34 4.69
C LEU A 124 13.96 46.24 5.68
N LEU A 125 14.50 45.69 6.77
CA LEU A 125 15.29 46.45 7.75
C LEU A 125 16.55 47.07 7.11
N LEU A 126 17.21 46.35 6.20
CA LEU A 126 18.37 46.88 5.47
C LEU A 126 17.96 47.95 4.46
N THR A 127 16.83 47.75 3.77
CA THR A 127 16.32 48.69 2.76
C THR A 127 15.93 50.03 3.40
N TYR A 128 15.21 49.99 4.52
CA TYR A 128 14.77 51.18 5.26
C TYR A 128 15.69 51.55 6.42
N GLN A 129 16.96 51.15 6.37
CA GLN A 129 17.93 51.34 7.46
C GLN A 129 17.98 52.78 7.99
N GLN A 130 17.86 53.77 7.10
CA GLN A 130 17.93 55.20 7.45
C GLN A 130 16.71 55.72 8.22
N GLN A 131 15.59 54.99 8.20
CA GLN A 131 14.32 55.39 8.84
C GLN A 131 14.15 54.76 10.24
N ILE A 132 15.06 53.88 10.65
CA ILE A 132 14.93 53.06 11.85
C ILE A 132 15.97 53.48 12.88
N SER A 133 15.49 53.85 14.06
CA SER A 133 16.33 54.28 15.19
C SER A 133 16.41 53.20 16.26
N GLN A 134 17.57 53.11 16.92
CA GLN A 134 17.78 52.20 18.05
C GLN A 134 16.80 52.55 19.20
N GLY A 135 16.22 51.53 19.84
CA GLY A 135 15.25 51.68 20.94
C GLY A 135 13.79 51.42 20.55
N GLN A 136 13.48 51.28 19.27
CA GLN A 136 12.15 50.90 18.79
C GLN A 136 11.86 49.41 19.07
N THR A 137 10.62 49.08 19.40
CA THR A 137 10.16 47.69 19.63
C THR A 137 9.36 47.14 18.45
N THR A 138 8.77 48.01 17.63
CA THR A 138 8.00 47.66 16.44
C THR A 138 8.35 48.62 15.30
N VAL A 139 8.36 48.10 14.07
CA VAL A 139 8.55 48.90 12.85
C VAL A 139 7.48 48.50 11.85
N THR A 140 6.95 49.49 11.14
CA THR A 140 6.03 49.29 10.01
C THR A 140 6.74 49.74 8.74
N LEU A 141 7.01 48.79 7.85
CA LEU A 141 7.76 49.01 6.61
C LEU A 141 6.91 48.59 5.41
N GLN A 142 7.05 49.28 4.29
CA GLN A 142 6.33 48.89 3.06
C GLN A 142 6.98 47.66 2.44
N ASN A 143 6.17 46.65 2.11
CA ASN A 143 6.65 45.46 1.42
C ASN A 143 6.70 45.68 -0.08
N PHE A 144 7.85 46.16 -0.57
CA PHE A 144 8.07 46.38 -1.99
C PHE A 144 8.11 45.08 -2.84
N PHE A 145 8.12 43.91 -2.20
CA PHE A 145 8.21 42.61 -2.89
C PHE A 145 6.85 41.98 -3.25
N GLU A 146 5.73 42.49 -2.74
CA GLU A 146 4.38 41.93 -2.96
C GLU A 146 3.42 42.84 -3.77
N GLY A 147 3.86 44.03 -4.21
CA GLY A 147 3.03 44.97 -4.97
C GLY A 147 3.46 45.09 -6.44
N ASP A 148 2.50 45.18 -7.37
CA ASP A 148 2.74 45.45 -8.80
C ASP A 148 3.24 46.91 -9.05
N SER A 149 3.22 47.78 -8.04
CA SER A 149 3.68 49.18 -8.09
C SER A 149 4.04 49.72 -6.70
N GLU A 150 5.00 50.66 -6.63
CA GLU A 150 5.44 51.39 -5.41
C GLU A 150 4.29 52.05 -4.64
N LEU A 151 3.17 52.34 -5.31
CA LEU A 151 2.03 53.06 -4.74
C LEU A 151 1.02 52.16 -4.00
N ASP A 152 1.08 50.84 -4.16
CA ASP A 152 0.09 49.89 -3.62
C ASP A 152 0.75 48.77 -2.80
N ALA A 153 1.99 48.98 -2.34
CA ALA A 153 2.75 48.01 -1.57
C ALA A 153 2.17 47.84 -0.15
N PRO A 154 1.77 46.62 0.28
CA PRO A 154 1.22 46.39 1.61
C PRO A 154 2.26 46.68 2.69
N ALA A 155 1.89 47.43 3.72
CA ALA A 155 2.77 47.67 4.87
C ALA A 155 2.78 46.46 5.80
N ILE A 156 3.97 45.98 6.17
CA ILE A 156 4.17 44.90 7.13
C ILE A 156 4.67 45.51 8.44
N THR A 157 3.99 45.19 9.54
CA THR A 157 4.42 45.53 10.89
C THR A 157 5.04 44.32 11.57
N PHE A 158 6.23 44.47 12.12
CA PHE A 158 6.90 43.39 12.87
C PHE A 158 7.76 43.92 14.03
N SER A 159 8.05 43.05 14.98
CA SER A 159 8.79 43.39 16.21
C SER A 159 10.30 43.29 16.02
N ILE A 160 11.04 44.25 16.56
CA ILE A 160 12.51 44.29 16.58
C ILE A 160 13.03 44.38 18.02
N ASP A 161 14.30 44.00 18.21
CA ASP A 161 14.96 44.09 19.51
C ASP A 161 15.50 45.52 19.71
N PRO A 162 14.98 46.28 20.71
CA PRO A 162 15.32 47.70 20.91
C PRO A 162 16.79 47.92 21.26
N ARG A 163 17.52 46.87 21.65
CA ARG A 163 18.95 46.95 21.99
C ARG A 163 19.83 47.12 20.76
N PHE A 164 19.34 46.79 19.57
CA PHE A 164 20.12 46.79 18.33
C PHE A 164 19.60 47.83 17.34
N ASP A 165 20.47 48.29 16.45
CA ASP A 165 20.13 49.11 15.28
C ASP A 165 19.50 48.24 14.17
N ALA A 166 19.14 48.87 13.04
CA ALA A 166 18.53 48.17 11.91
C ALA A 166 19.43 47.04 11.38
N VAL A 167 20.74 47.27 11.28
CA VAL A 167 21.71 46.27 10.79
C VAL A 167 21.88 45.13 11.78
N GLY A 168 21.96 45.42 13.09
CA GLY A 168 22.04 44.41 14.14
C GLY A 168 20.79 43.52 14.20
N ASN A 169 19.60 44.11 14.07
CA ASN A 169 18.34 43.37 13.98
C ASN A 169 18.26 42.52 12.70
N ALA A 170 18.64 43.07 11.55
CA ALA A 170 18.69 42.34 10.28
C ALA A 170 19.63 41.13 10.36
N ASN A 171 20.84 41.29 10.90
CA ASN A 171 21.79 40.20 11.09
C ASN A 171 21.25 39.10 12.02
N ARG A 172 20.51 39.45 13.09
CA ARG A 172 19.86 38.46 13.97
C ARG A 172 18.79 37.66 13.22
N LEU A 173 17.98 38.33 12.41
CA LEU A 173 16.96 37.69 11.58
C LEU A 173 17.59 36.79 10.49
N PHE A 174 18.65 37.25 9.80
CA PHE A 174 19.42 36.41 8.86
C PHE A 174 20.07 35.20 9.54
N ASN A 175 20.60 35.36 10.76
CA ASN A 175 21.14 34.24 11.52
C ASN A 175 20.06 33.20 11.87
N LYS A 176 18.86 33.65 12.26
CA LYS A 176 17.70 32.76 12.47
C LYS A 176 17.31 32.05 11.16
N TYR A 177 17.21 32.79 10.06
CA TYR A 177 16.95 32.26 8.73
C TYR A 177 17.98 31.19 8.32
N HIS A 178 19.28 31.48 8.39
CA HIS A 178 20.32 30.53 8.04
C HIS A 178 20.37 29.30 8.96
N LYS A 179 19.98 29.43 10.24
CA LYS A 179 19.83 28.28 11.14
C LYS A 179 18.69 27.37 10.70
N LEU A 180 17.51 27.94 10.41
CA LEU A 180 16.35 27.20 9.94
C LEU A 180 16.58 26.57 8.56
N ARG A 181 17.18 27.32 7.64
CA ARG A 181 17.52 26.83 6.28
C ARG A 181 18.51 25.66 6.30
N ARG A 182 19.49 25.67 7.22
CA ARG A 182 20.41 24.53 7.40
C ARG A 182 19.70 23.29 7.91
N ALA A 183 18.78 23.45 8.87
CA ALA A 183 17.96 22.33 9.35
C ALA A 183 17.08 21.76 8.22
N ALA A 184 16.54 22.63 7.38
CA ALA A 184 15.68 22.27 6.25
C ALA A 184 16.36 21.53 5.11
N ALA A 185 17.66 21.74 4.89
CA ALA A 185 18.37 21.11 3.79
C ALA A 185 18.29 19.57 3.82
N LEU A 186 18.06 18.98 5.00
CA LEU A 186 17.93 17.53 5.18
C LEU A 186 16.46 17.04 5.16
N LEU A 187 15.48 17.93 5.27
CA LEU A 187 14.06 17.55 5.39
C LEU A 187 13.52 16.84 4.14
N PRO A 188 13.77 17.31 2.90
CA PRO A 188 13.26 16.63 1.71
C PRO A 188 13.67 15.15 1.64
N ALA A 189 14.95 14.85 1.93
CA ALA A 189 15.45 13.47 1.94
C ALA A 189 14.80 12.62 3.04
N GLN A 190 14.54 13.20 4.22
CA GLN A 190 13.85 12.49 5.30
C GLN A 190 12.37 12.22 4.98
N ILE A 191 11.70 13.16 4.30
CA ILE A 191 10.31 13.01 3.84
C ILE A 191 10.25 11.90 2.79
N GLU A 192 11.14 11.92 1.79
CA GLU A 192 11.21 10.88 0.75
C GLU A 192 11.47 9.50 1.35
N GLN A 193 12.40 9.41 2.30
CA GLN A 193 12.70 8.15 3.00
C GLN A 193 11.48 7.64 3.79
N ASN A 194 10.80 8.51 4.53
CA ASN A 194 9.60 8.15 5.29
C ASN A 194 8.43 7.76 4.39
N ALA A 195 8.27 8.43 3.24
CA ALA A 195 7.26 8.09 2.24
C ALA A 195 7.51 6.71 1.63
N THR A 196 8.76 6.41 1.29
CA THR A 196 9.16 5.09 0.77
C THR A 196 8.95 3.98 1.80
N GLU A 197 9.27 4.25 3.07
CA GLU A 197 9.03 3.31 4.17
C GLU A 197 7.53 3.06 4.39
N LEU A 198 6.71 4.12 4.39
CA LEU A 198 5.26 4.02 4.51
C LEU A 198 4.66 3.19 3.37
N ALA A 199 5.05 3.47 2.12
CA ALA A 199 4.62 2.69 0.96
C ALA A 199 4.98 1.21 1.11
N THR A 200 6.15 0.90 1.71
CA THR A 200 6.62 -0.49 1.88
C THR A 200 5.73 -1.22 2.88
N ILE A 201 5.39 -0.57 3.98
CA ILE A 201 4.50 -1.12 4.99
C ILE A 201 3.08 -1.31 4.43
N GLU A 202 2.59 -0.37 3.63
CA GLU A 202 1.26 -0.46 2.98
C GLU A 202 1.19 -1.59 1.95
N GLN A 203 2.27 -1.81 1.18
CA GLN A 203 2.38 -2.96 0.30
C GLN A 203 2.38 -4.29 1.08
N LEU A 204 3.16 -4.40 2.14
CA LEU A 204 3.20 -5.62 2.98
C LEU A 204 1.84 -5.90 3.66
N LEU A 205 1.10 -4.86 4.03
CA LEU A 205 -0.27 -5.01 4.54
C LEU A 205 -1.23 -5.53 3.47
N ALA A 206 -1.08 -5.07 2.23
CA ALA A 206 -1.88 -5.57 1.11
C ALA A 206 -1.54 -7.03 0.78
N ASP A 207 -0.26 -7.38 0.70
CA ASP A 207 0.20 -8.75 0.49
C ASP A 207 -0.37 -9.70 1.57
N LEU A 208 -0.38 -9.25 2.84
CA LEU A 208 -0.98 -10.02 3.95
C LEU A 208 -2.49 -10.19 3.79
N MET A 209 -3.19 -9.19 3.26
CA MET A 209 -4.63 -9.24 3.01
C MET A 209 -4.99 -10.19 1.88
N LEU A 210 -4.14 -10.26 0.84
CA LEU A 210 -4.33 -11.10 -0.34
C LEU A 210 -3.86 -12.55 -0.15
N ALA A 211 -3.12 -12.85 0.92
CA ALA A 211 -2.58 -14.17 1.22
C ALA A 211 -3.68 -15.14 1.70
N ASP A 212 -4.30 -15.88 0.79
CA ASP A 212 -5.45 -16.78 1.04
C ASP A 212 -5.06 -18.09 1.77
N THR A 213 -3.76 -18.42 1.84
CA THR A 213 -3.26 -19.65 2.48
C THR A 213 -2.25 -19.38 3.60
N PRO A 214 -2.12 -20.29 4.60
CA PRO A 214 -1.13 -20.14 5.66
C PRO A 214 0.31 -20.09 5.12
N ALA A 215 0.57 -20.79 4.01
CA ALA A 215 1.86 -20.77 3.35
C ALA A 215 2.18 -19.38 2.79
N GLU A 216 1.24 -18.74 2.09
CA GLU A 216 1.39 -17.35 1.60
C GLU A 216 1.58 -16.36 2.74
N VAL A 217 0.84 -16.50 3.85
CA VAL A 217 1.02 -15.66 5.05
C VAL A 217 2.42 -15.83 5.64
N ALA A 218 2.97 -17.05 5.64
CA ALA A 218 4.34 -17.30 6.08
C ALA A 218 5.39 -16.63 5.17
N LEU A 219 5.13 -16.53 3.86
CA LEU A 219 5.99 -15.80 2.94
C LEU A 219 6.02 -14.30 3.26
N VAL A 220 4.84 -13.70 3.44
CA VAL A 220 4.73 -12.29 3.83
C VAL A 220 5.42 -12.06 5.17
N LYS A 221 5.21 -12.96 6.15
CA LYS A 221 5.89 -12.89 7.45
C LYS A 221 7.43 -12.93 7.32
N ALA A 222 7.96 -13.80 6.47
CA ALA A 222 9.40 -13.88 6.20
C ALA A 222 9.93 -12.58 5.56
N GLU A 223 9.13 -11.95 4.70
CA GLU A 223 9.46 -10.67 4.10
C GLU A 223 9.49 -9.54 5.13
N VAL A 224 8.47 -9.45 5.99
CA VAL A 224 8.40 -8.50 7.11
C VAL A 224 9.60 -8.66 8.06
N GLN A 225 10.06 -9.89 8.28
CA GLN A 225 11.27 -10.16 9.06
C GLN A 225 12.54 -9.71 8.33
N SER A 226 12.64 -9.96 7.02
CA SER A 226 13.79 -9.53 6.22
C SER A 226 13.91 -8.01 6.11
N ALA A 227 12.78 -7.30 6.09
CA ALA A 227 12.70 -5.84 6.13
C ALA A 227 13.03 -5.27 7.53
N GLY A 228 13.13 -6.12 8.57
CA GLY A 228 13.54 -5.72 9.91
C GLY A 228 12.41 -5.22 10.82
N TYR A 229 11.15 -5.25 10.38
CA TYR A 229 10.01 -4.82 11.18
C TYR A 229 9.62 -5.81 12.28
N MET A 230 10.06 -7.06 12.17
CA MET A 230 9.79 -8.13 13.13
C MET A 230 11.08 -8.89 13.44
N ARG A 231 11.34 -9.14 14.73
CA ARG A 231 12.44 -10.03 15.12
C ARG A 231 12.05 -11.46 14.71
N GLY A 232 12.84 -12.06 13.83
CA GLY A 232 12.66 -13.47 13.46
C GLY A 232 12.82 -14.37 14.68
N SER A 233 11.96 -15.40 14.79
CA SER A 233 12.16 -16.53 15.71
C SER A 233 13.41 -17.35 15.37
N GLY A 234 14.10 -17.02 14.26
CA GLY A 234 15.49 -17.39 14.02
C GLY A 234 16.31 -16.10 14.03
N ALA A 235 16.83 -15.73 15.18
CA ALA A 235 17.96 -14.83 15.23
C ALA A 235 19.13 -15.52 14.51
N LEU A 236 19.28 -15.24 13.20
CA LEU A 236 20.59 -15.23 12.58
C LEU A 236 21.37 -14.09 13.23
N SER A 237 21.85 -14.45 14.41
CA SER A 237 23.08 -14.03 15.06
C SER A 237 23.75 -12.82 14.42
N SER A 238 23.86 -11.78 15.22
CA SER A 238 24.76 -10.62 15.11
C SER A 238 26.26 -11.01 15.02
N LYS A 239 26.59 -12.22 14.57
CA LYS A 239 27.91 -12.84 14.50
C LYS A 239 28.38 -13.14 13.07
N GLU A 240 27.53 -12.99 12.05
CA GLU A 240 27.93 -13.12 10.63
C GLU A 240 28.24 -11.78 9.92
N LYS A 241 27.96 -10.63 10.55
CA LYS A 241 28.40 -9.30 10.07
C LYS A 241 29.90 -8.99 10.29
N LYS A 242 30.70 -9.95 10.80
CA LYS A 242 32.14 -9.76 11.04
C LYS A 242 33.08 -10.52 10.09
N LEU A 243 32.56 -11.17 9.05
CA LEU A 243 33.38 -11.91 8.08
C LEU A 243 33.19 -11.44 6.63
N GLN A 244 33.23 -10.13 6.39
CA GLN A 244 33.54 -9.58 5.06
C GLN A 244 34.60 -8.47 5.19
N LYS A 245 35.85 -8.91 5.36
CA LYS A 245 37.01 -8.21 4.82
C LYS A 245 37.73 -9.19 3.90
N THR A 246 37.74 -8.88 2.61
CA THR A 246 38.62 -9.49 1.61
C THR A 246 40.09 -9.08 1.87
N PRO A 247 41.13 -9.64 1.19
CA PRO A 247 41.13 -10.59 0.06
C PRO A 247 42.18 -11.73 0.15
N LYS A 248 42.05 -12.77 -0.71
CA LYS A 248 43.21 -13.34 -1.43
C LYS A 248 42.82 -14.18 -2.65
N LYS A 249 43.58 -13.99 -3.73
CA LYS A 249 43.58 -14.67 -5.03
C LYS A 249 43.84 -16.18 -4.89
N GLY A 250 43.12 -16.99 -5.68
CA GLY A 250 43.41 -18.42 -5.86
C GLY A 250 42.48 -19.11 -6.86
N LYS A 251 42.96 -19.25 -8.09
CA LYS A 251 42.64 -20.18 -9.18
C LYS A 251 41.41 -21.14 -9.10
N SER A 252 40.64 -21.09 -10.19
CA SER A 252 39.97 -22.18 -10.93
C SER A 252 38.85 -22.97 -10.26
N GLY A 253 37.62 -22.58 -10.59
CA GLY A 253 36.42 -23.42 -10.62
C GLY A 253 35.28 -22.64 -11.27
N LYS A 254 34.95 -22.93 -12.53
CA LYS A 254 33.80 -22.33 -13.23
C LYS A 254 32.53 -22.60 -12.41
N PRO A 255 31.74 -21.58 -12.01
CA PRO A 255 30.40 -21.86 -11.50
C PRO A 255 29.50 -22.17 -12.70
N LEU A 256 29.01 -23.41 -12.73
CA LEU A 256 27.88 -23.81 -13.56
C LEU A 256 26.69 -22.92 -13.24
N LYS A 257 26.06 -22.43 -14.32
CA LYS A 257 24.78 -21.72 -14.34
C LYS A 257 23.70 -22.63 -13.75
N GLY A 258 23.50 -22.53 -12.43
CA GLY A 258 22.33 -23.05 -11.73
C GLY A 258 21.70 -21.89 -10.98
N LYS A 259 20.46 -21.53 -11.37
CA LYS A 259 19.66 -20.47 -10.75
C LYS A 259 19.64 -20.64 -9.22
N PRO A 260 19.98 -19.63 -8.41
CA PRO A 260 19.55 -19.62 -7.02
C PRO A 260 18.15 -19.02 -6.99
N VAL A 261 17.13 -19.87 -7.01
CA VAL A 261 15.83 -19.51 -6.42
C VAL A 261 16.07 -19.52 -4.90
N PRO A 262 15.89 -18.40 -4.17
CA PRO A 262 15.85 -18.47 -2.72
C PRO A 262 14.56 -19.18 -2.29
N PRO A 263 14.60 -20.01 -1.24
CA PRO A 263 13.43 -20.78 -0.80
C PRO A 263 12.41 -19.82 -0.18
N GLY A 264 11.19 -19.79 -0.71
CA GLY A 264 10.07 -19.04 -0.12
C GLY A 264 9.56 -17.86 -0.96
N GLY A 265 9.39 -18.04 -2.26
CA GLY A 265 8.47 -17.24 -3.07
C GLY A 265 7.60 -18.22 -3.82
N GLY A 266 6.31 -18.36 -3.45
CA GLY A 266 5.41 -19.27 -4.13
C GLY A 266 5.38 -19.01 -5.64
N VAL A 267 5.05 -20.02 -6.44
CA VAL A 267 4.97 -19.87 -7.90
C VAL A 267 3.91 -18.80 -8.22
N PRO A 268 4.22 -17.78 -9.05
CA PRO A 268 3.22 -16.84 -9.52
C PRO A 268 2.01 -17.55 -10.12
N LEU A 269 0.83 -16.96 -10.01
CA LEU A 269 -0.36 -17.55 -10.60
C LEU A 269 -0.29 -17.43 -12.13
N HIS A 270 -0.45 -18.55 -12.83
CA HIS A 270 -0.46 -18.62 -14.28
C HIS A 270 -1.88 -18.88 -14.77
N LEU A 271 -2.38 -18.00 -15.62
CA LEU A 271 -3.73 -18.07 -16.20
C LEU A 271 -3.64 -17.99 -17.72
N ARG A 272 -4.74 -18.39 -18.38
CA ARG A 272 -4.91 -18.22 -19.81
C ARG A 272 -6.10 -17.31 -20.07
N SER A 273 -5.90 -16.27 -20.86
CA SER A 273 -6.98 -15.37 -21.25
C SER A 273 -7.98 -16.10 -22.15
N ARG A 274 -9.19 -15.54 -22.29
CA ARG A 274 -10.23 -16.05 -23.19
C ARG A 274 -9.73 -16.12 -24.65
N ASP A 275 -8.82 -15.20 -25.02
CA ASP A 275 -8.18 -15.13 -26.34
C ASP A 275 -6.88 -15.95 -26.44
N GLY A 276 -6.58 -16.75 -25.41
CA GLY A 276 -5.50 -17.73 -25.40
C GLY A 276 -4.12 -17.18 -25.01
N PHE A 277 -4.02 -15.95 -24.50
CA PHE A 277 -2.75 -15.35 -24.04
C PHE A 277 -2.39 -15.84 -22.63
N THR A 278 -1.10 -15.96 -22.34
CA THR A 278 -0.64 -16.26 -20.98
C THR A 278 -0.67 -15.01 -20.11
N ILE A 279 -1.31 -15.10 -18.95
CA ILE A 279 -1.35 -14.07 -17.93
C ILE A 279 -0.59 -14.56 -16.70
N LEU A 280 0.38 -13.79 -16.23
CA LEU A 280 1.13 -14.05 -15.00
C LEU A 280 0.69 -13.05 -13.92
N VAL A 281 0.48 -13.52 -12.69
CA VAL A 281 0.03 -12.69 -11.58
C VAL A 281 0.95 -12.91 -10.38
N GLY A 282 1.61 -11.84 -9.95
CA GLY A 282 2.30 -11.80 -8.67
C GLY A 282 1.36 -11.36 -7.56
N LYS A 283 1.17 -12.17 -6.50
CA LYS A 283 0.25 -11.85 -5.40
C LYS A 283 0.93 -11.18 -4.20
N ASN A 284 2.24 -11.05 -4.23
CA ASN A 284 3.04 -10.40 -3.20
C ASN A 284 4.27 -9.75 -3.82
N SER A 285 4.94 -8.90 -3.04
CA SER A 285 6.11 -8.11 -3.42
C SER A 285 7.22 -8.93 -4.12
N ARG A 286 7.54 -10.13 -3.63
CA ARG A 286 8.53 -11.03 -4.28
C ARG A 286 8.05 -11.61 -5.59
N GLN A 287 6.79 -12.03 -5.67
CA GLN A 287 6.23 -12.52 -6.93
C GLN A 287 6.08 -11.40 -7.95
N ASN A 288 5.73 -10.19 -7.51
CA ASN A 288 5.66 -8.99 -8.34
C ASN A 288 7.01 -8.70 -9.00
N GLU A 289 8.08 -8.74 -8.21
CA GLU A 289 9.46 -8.63 -8.67
C GLU A 289 9.81 -9.68 -9.74
N GLU A 290 9.46 -10.94 -9.47
CA GLU A 290 9.73 -12.07 -10.35
C GLU A 290 8.96 -11.94 -11.68
N VAL A 291 7.64 -11.73 -11.64
CA VAL A 291 6.85 -11.63 -12.89
C VAL A 291 7.24 -10.41 -13.70
N THR A 292 7.56 -9.29 -13.06
CA THR A 292 7.81 -8.00 -13.75
C THR A 292 9.20 -7.89 -14.32
N PHE A 293 10.23 -8.35 -13.60
CA PHE A 293 11.62 -8.10 -13.98
C PHE A 293 12.38 -9.36 -14.41
N HIS A 294 11.89 -10.55 -14.09
CA HIS A 294 12.56 -11.81 -14.42
C HIS A 294 11.83 -12.63 -15.49
N GLN A 295 10.49 -12.62 -15.50
CA GLN A 295 9.69 -13.42 -16.45
C GLN A 295 9.12 -12.61 -17.63
N ALA A 296 8.80 -11.33 -17.41
CA ALA A 296 8.33 -10.45 -18.46
C ALA A 296 9.47 -10.01 -19.40
N THR A 297 9.09 -9.68 -20.62
CA THR A 297 9.96 -9.13 -21.67
C THR A 297 9.51 -7.72 -22.02
N ALA A 298 10.37 -6.95 -22.68
CA ALA A 298 10.16 -5.52 -22.98
C ALA A 298 8.88 -5.18 -23.76
N ASN A 299 8.27 -6.15 -24.45
CA ASN A 299 7.04 -5.99 -25.24
C ASN A 299 5.80 -6.59 -24.57
N ASP A 300 5.94 -7.20 -23.40
CA ASP A 300 4.80 -7.66 -22.62
C ASP A 300 4.07 -6.48 -21.96
N ILE A 301 2.76 -6.63 -21.75
CA ILE A 301 1.96 -5.61 -21.05
C ILE A 301 2.03 -5.90 -19.56
N TRP A 302 2.34 -4.87 -18.79
CA TRP A 302 2.26 -4.84 -17.34
C TRP A 302 1.01 -4.07 -16.93
N LEU A 303 0.29 -4.56 -15.92
CA LEU A 303 -0.90 -3.95 -15.35
C LEU A 303 -0.84 -3.91 -13.82
N HIS A 304 -1.43 -2.87 -13.24
CA HIS A 304 -1.53 -2.68 -11.78
C HIS A 304 -2.68 -1.73 -11.41
N ALA A 305 -3.31 -1.96 -10.26
CA ALA A 305 -4.41 -1.12 -9.78
C ALA A 305 -3.90 0.29 -9.40
N ARG A 306 -4.48 1.32 -10.00
CA ARG A 306 -3.97 2.69 -9.90
C ARG A 306 -4.11 3.24 -8.49
N GLY A 307 -3.00 3.74 -7.95
CA GLY A 307 -2.97 4.47 -6.68
C GLY A 307 -3.15 3.61 -5.43
N VAL A 308 -3.23 2.29 -5.56
CA VAL A 308 -3.40 1.37 -4.44
C VAL A 308 -2.40 0.20 -4.52
N PRO A 309 -1.90 -0.31 -3.38
CA PRO A 309 -1.13 -1.54 -3.36
C PRO A 309 -1.89 -2.74 -3.96
N GLY A 310 -1.17 -3.59 -4.68
CA GLY A 310 -1.77 -4.74 -5.37
C GLY A 310 -0.80 -5.59 -6.17
N ALA A 311 -1.36 -6.57 -6.86
CA ALA A 311 -0.66 -7.52 -7.71
C ALA A 311 -0.12 -6.88 -8.99
N HIS A 312 1.05 -7.31 -9.43
CA HIS A 312 1.51 -7.06 -10.79
C HIS A 312 0.96 -8.16 -11.70
N VAL A 313 0.33 -7.74 -12.79
CA VAL A 313 -0.20 -8.66 -13.81
C VAL A 313 0.54 -8.45 -15.11
N ILE A 314 1.02 -9.53 -15.72
CA ILE A 314 1.73 -9.51 -17.01
C ILE A 314 0.92 -10.28 -18.05
N ILE A 315 0.65 -9.65 -19.19
CA ILE A 315 0.15 -10.36 -20.39
C ILE A 315 1.36 -10.63 -21.29
N LYS A 316 1.64 -11.91 -21.55
CA LYS A 316 2.71 -12.34 -22.46
C LYS A 316 2.27 -12.08 -23.91
N ALA A 317 2.85 -11.06 -24.55
CA ALA A 317 2.50 -10.69 -25.91
C ALA A 317 2.97 -11.73 -26.92
N ALA A 318 4.16 -12.30 -26.70
CA ALA A 318 4.79 -13.29 -27.60
C ALA A 318 4.82 -12.84 -29.09
N GLY A 319 4.95 -11.52 -29.32
CA GLY A 319 4.97 -10.93 -30.66
C GLY A 319 3.61 -10.78 -31.33
N ARG A 320 2.50 -11.05 -30.62
CA ARG A 320 1.12 -10.87 -31.09
C ARG A 320 0.54 -9.57 -30.52
N ASP A 321 -0.34 -8.95 -31.29
CA ASP A 321 -1.18 -7.86 -30.78
C ASP A 321 -2.17 -8.38 -29.75
N ILE A 322 -2.23 -7.72 -28.60
CA ILE A 322 -3.10 -8.11 -27.49
C ILE A 322 -4.46 -7.41 -27.65
N PRO A 323 -5.57 -8.16 -27.75
CA PRO A 323 -6.90 -7.58 -27.90
C PRO A 323 -7.37 -6.89 -26.60
N ALA A 324 -8.26 -5.91 -26.74
CA ALA A 324 -8.81 -5.16 -25.62
C ALA A 324 -9.49 -6.07 -24.56
N SER A 325 -10.16 -7.14 -25.00
CA SER A 325 -10.78 -8.15 -24.13
C SER A 325 -9.80 -8.82 -23.18
N THR A 326 -8.58 -9.13 -23.66
CA THR A 326 -7.52 -9.70 -22.80
C THR A 326 -6.96 -8.66 -21.83
N ILE A 327 -6.86 -7.38 -22.24
CA ILE A 327 -6.45 -6.29 -21.36
C ILE A 327 -7.48 -6.08 -20.25
N GLU A 328 -8.77 -6.02 -20.59
CA GLU A 328 -9.88 -5.87 -19.64
C GLU A 328 -9.92 -7.02 -18.64
N GLN A 329 -9.79 -8.27 -19.12
CA GLN A 329 -9.74 -9.45 -18.23
C GLN A 329 -8.54 -9.38 -17.27
N ALA A 330 -7.34 -9.09 -17.79
CA ALA A 330 -6.14 -8.97 -16.96
C ALA A 330 -6.26 -7.80 -15.96
N ALA A 331 -6.90 -6.70 -16.36
CA ALA A 331 -7.15 -5.58 -15.48
C ALA A 331 -8.14 -5.96 -14.37
N GLY A 332 -9.21 -6.70 -14.68
CA GLY A 332 -10.16 -7.21 -13.69
C GLY A 332 -9.46 -8.07 -12.63
N ILE A 333 -8.51 -8.90 -13.06
CA ILE A 333 -7.67 -9.71 -12.16
C ILE A 333 -6.74 -8.83 -11.31
N ALA A 334 -6.12 -7.80 -11.89
CA ALA A 334 -5.27 -6.86 -11.17
C ALA A 334 -6.08 -6.10 -10.09
N ALA A 335 -7.30 -5.66 -10.43
CA ALA A 335 -8.22 -5.03 -9.49
C ALA A 335 -8.66 -6.00 -8.37
N TYR A 336 -8.94 -7.26 -8.70
CA TYR A 336 -9.27 -8.28 -7.71
C TYR A 336 -8.14 -8.56 -6.72
N TYR A 337 -6.90 -8.66 -7.18
CA TYR A 337 -5.73 -8.81 -6.32
C TYR A 337 -5.12 -7.46 -5.93
N SER A 338 -5.95 -6.52 -5.49
CA SER A 338 -5.52 -5.22 -4.97
C SER A 338 -6.27 -4.85 -3.69
N GLN A 339 -5.91 -3.72 -3.07
CA GLN A 339 -6.73 -3.16 -1.98
C GLN A 339 -8.16 -2.78 -2.42
N SER A 340 -8.40 -2.61 -3.72
CA SER A 340 -9.70 -2.28 -4.31
C SER A 340 -10.56 -3.50 -4.69
N ARG A 341 -10.25 -4.70 -4.17
CA ARG A 341 -10.99 -5.95 -4.45
C ARG A 341 -12.51 -5.84 -4.24
N GLY A 342 -12.95 -4.98 -3.31
CA GLY A 342 -14.36 -4.74 -3.00
C GLY A 342 -14.98 -3.54 -3.71
N SER A 343 -14.33 -2.92 -4.70
CA SER A 343 -14.82 -1.72 -5.40
C SER A 343 -15.59 -2.05 -6.70
N THR A 344 -16.45 -1.14 -7.19
CA THR A 344 -17.37 -1.38 -8.35
C THR A 344 -16.62 -1.36 -9.63
N THR A 345 -15.74 -0.40 -9.64
CA THR A 345 -14.91 -0.03 -10.73
C THR A 345 -13.61 0.41 -10.07
N THR A 346 -12.53 -0.14 -10.60
CA THR A 346 -11.18 0.17 -10.16
C THR A 346 -10.43 0.67 -11.39
N PRO A 347 -9.82 1.85 -11.34
CA PRO A 347 -8.89 2.28 -12.37
C PRO A 347 -7.66 1.37 -12.33
N VAL A 348 -7.32 0.77 -13.46
CA VAL A 348 -6.14 -0.08 -13.62
C VAL A 348 -5.28 0.52 -14.71
N ASP A 349 -4.02 0.78 -14.36
CA ASP A 349 -3.03 1.28 -15.29
C ASP A 349 -2.35 0.12 -15.99
N TYR A 350 -2.10 0.28 -17.28
CA TYR A 350 -1.30 -0.66 -18.06
C TYR A 350 -0.30 0.07 -18.96
N THR A 351 0.88 -0.52 -19.10
CA THR A 351 1.95 -0.04 -19.98
C THR A 351 2.79 -1.22 -20.43
N LEU A 352 3.78 -0.98 -21.28
CA LEU A 352 4.74 -2.02 -21.65
C LEU A 352 5.77 -2.18 -20.54
N GLN A 353 6.20 -3.41 -20.28
CA GLN A 353 7.14 -3.71 -19.19
C GLN A 353 8.42 -2.87 -19.26
N ARG A 354 8.90 -2.52 -20.46
CA ARG A 354 10.08 -1.65 -20.63
C ARG A 354 9.94 -0.24 -20.05
N HIS A 355 8.70 0.22 -19.82
CA HIS A 355 8.44 1.52 -19.20
C HIS A 355 8.33 1.41 -17.66
N VAL A 356 8.40 0.20 -17.11
CA VAL A 356 8.37 -0.08 -15.68
C VAL A 356 9.80 -0.21 -15.16
N ARG A 357 10.11 0.51 -14.08
CA ARG A 357 11.43 0.56 -13.45
C ARG A 357 11.31 0.40 -11.95
N HIS A 358 12.34 -0.09 -11.28
CA HIS A 358 12.36 -0.15 -9.81
C HIS A 358 12.27 1.26 -9.20
N MET A 359 11.49 1.38 -8.13
CA MET A 359 11.48 2.56 -7.29
C MET A 359 12.80 2.63 -6.49
N LYS A 360 13.49 3.77 -6.54
CA LYS A 360 14.76 3.95 -5.83
C LYS A 360 14.55 3.87 -4.31
N GLY A 361 15.25 2.95 -3.65
CA GLY A 361 15.12 2.75 -2.21
C GLY A 361 13.85 1.98 -1.80
N GLY A 362 13.00 1.60 -2.75
CA GLY A 362 11.82 0.77 -2.50
C GLY A 362 12.19 -0.70 -2.25
N GLY A 363 11.27 -1.42 -1.62
CA GLY A 363 11.35 -2.88 -1.47
C GLY A 363 11.12 -3.63 -2.79
N PRO A 364 11.24 -4.97 -2.77
CA PRO A 364 10.93 -5.81 -3.93
C PRO A 364 9.53 -5.52 -4.50
N GLY A 365 9.38 -5.53 -5.82
CA GLY A 365 8.08 -5.27 -6.46
C GLY A 365 7.63 -3.81 -6.44
N MET A 366 8.36 -2.88 -5.82
CA MET A 366 8.05 -1.45 -5.91
C MET A 366 8.54 -0.84 -7.22
N VAL A 367 7.64 -0.17 -7.91
CA VAL A 367 7.91 0.31 -9.28
C VAL A 367 7.47 1.75 -9.50
N ILE A 368 8.15 2.37 -10.44
CA ILE A 368 7.74 3.60 -11.10
C ILE A 368 7.50 3.23 -12.56
N TYR A 369 6.42 3.74 -13.13
CA TYR A 369 6.05 3.49 -14.52
C TYR A 369 5.63 4.78 -15.20
N GLU A 370 5.72 4.77 -16.52
CA GLU A 370 5.39 5.90 -17.38
C GLU A 370 4.66 5.40 -18.62
N ARG A 371 4.04 6.34 -19.36
CA ARG A 371 3.34 6.08 -20.64
C ARG A 371 2.21 5.07 -20.48
N GLU A 372 1.58 5.10 -19.32
CA GLU A 372 0.45 4.28 -18.96
C GLU A 372 -0.83 4.73 -19.67
N ARG A 373 -1.74 3.78 -19.80
CA ARG A 373 -3.14 4.02 -20.11
C ARG A 373 -3.96 3.43 -18.98
N THR A 374 -5.08 4.06 -18.66
CA THR A 374 -5.97 3.58 -17.60
C THR A 374 -7.22 2.96 -18.22
N VAL A 375 -7.64 1.82 -17.68
CA VAL A 375 -8.95 1.21 -17.95
C VAL A 375 -9.72 1.06 -16.64
N ASN A 376 -11.01 1.34 -16.65
CA ASN A 376 -11.88 1.18 -15.49
C ASN A 376 -12.60 -0.16 -15.58
N VAL A 377 -12.36 -1.05 -14.62
CA VAL A 377 -12.88 -2.43 -14.64
C VAL A 377 -13.47 -2.83 -13.30
N ALA A 378 -14.45 -3.73 -13.31
CA ALA A 378 -14.88 -4.39 -12.10
C ALA A 378 -13.85 -5.48 -11.70
N PRO A 379 -13.54 -5.66 -10.41
CA PRO A 379 -12.72 -6.77 -9.94
C PRO A 379 -13.28 -8.13 -10.39
N GLU A 380 -12.47 -8.92 -11.12
CA GLU A 380 -12.85 -10.24 -11.63
C GLU A 380 -12.07 -11.33 -10.87
N ASN A 381 -12.77 -12.24 -10.20
CA ASN A 381 -12.15 -13.39 -9.57
C ASN A 381 -11.66 -14.36 -10.65
N PRO A 382 -10.35 -14.70 -10.72
CA PRO A 382 -9.84 -15.62 -11.73
C PRO A 382 -10.16 -17.10 -11.49
N GLN A 383 -10.79 -17.45 -10.35
CA GLN A 383 -11.28 -18.81 -10.09
C GLN A 383 -12.63 -19.03 -10.81
N PRO A 384 -12.88 -20.24 -11.35
CA PRO A 384 -14.14 -20.58 -12.02
C PRO A 384 -15.37 -20.56 -11.10
#